data_AF-A0A238U6C9-F1
#
_entry.id   AF-A0A238U6C9-F1
#
_cell.length_a   1.000
_cell.length_b   1.000
_cell.length_c   1.000
_cell.angle_alpha   90.00
_cell.angle_beta   90.00
_cell.angle_gamma   90.00
#
_symmetry.space_group_name_H-M   'P 1'
#
loop_
_entity.id
_entity.type
_entity.pdbx_description
1 polymer ?
#
loop_
_entity_poly.entity_id
_entity_poly.type
_entity_poly.pdbx_seq_one_letter_code
_entity_poly.pdbx_strand_id
1 'polypeptide(L)'
;MKTTSLKLKFSVFILLSILLVSCYKETAITVNSSFDVSYVNGDKSVPVAIKVSNKTEGADQFEWTFEGGNITASSERNPQTIIYNEPGTYTITLKATNVDGEEDIFEKQIAVLEAIDINFSTNIIENNFSPVTVEINNQTIGDNLTYEWTFERGLPNSSSERNPQNIVFREVGEHTIQVKVSNGFETVEKTKTIEVLPELKVDFDWELDRFDDDAQAPVNITLNNKSTSALTYSWTFTGGIPATSTEENPKVLFSSPGTHAIKLEASNGKETKTETKLITVIPNTNLRTFENIELGINIAHNTNTKGAFFSSELRKTLKANEVTAENGSKIDIAFLGLNSSFSFNKFISPTEVATNGFVAIPNATETKIINSLENCNCGINFSESQFDTMVNDQPLQNLTITTTSQGSLHFDATTIPRIVLFQTEDGRKGAIKIKEFVANGNDSYMVCDIKIQKLP
;
A
#
# COMPACT_ATOMS: atom_id res chain seq x y z
N MET A 1 28.58 -34.85 140.03
CA MET A 1 29.52 -34.05 139.20
C MET A 1 29.64 -34.76 137.85
N LYS A 2 29.06 -34.20 136.76
CA LYS A 2 29.75 -33.51 135.62
C LYS A 2 30.73 -34.45 134.89
N THR A 3 30.69 -34.77 133.59
CA THR A 3 30.37 -34.06 132.31
C THR A 3 30.49 -35.13 131.19
N THR A 4 29.51 -35.45 130.32
CA THR A 4 28.97 -34.80 129.10
C THR A 4 29.95 -34.49 127.95
N SER A 5 29.57 -34.99 126.76
CA SER A 5 29.75 -34.43 125.39
C SER A 5 31.14 -34.26 124.77
N LEU A 6 31.60 -35.24 123.97
CA LEU A 6 32.59 -34.94 122.92
C LEU A 6 32.58 -35.87 121.67
N LYS A 7 31.55 -36.68 121.42
CA LYS A 7 31.49 -37.49 120.18
C LYS A 7 30.27 -37.28 119.29
N LEU A 8 29.31 -36.45 119.72
CA LEU A 8 28.15 -36.04 118.89
C LEU A 8 28.44 -34.82 117.99
N LYS A 9 29.61 -34.17 118.13
CA LYS A 9 29.94 -32.94 117.39
C LYS A 9 30.57 -33.16 116.01
N PHE A 10 31.03 -34.36 115.68
CA PHE A 10 31.69 -34.62 114.39
C PHE A 10 30.70 -35.13 113.30
N SER A 11 29.72 -35.95 113.65
CA SER A 11 28.65 -36.38 112.72
C SER A 11 27.65 -35.28 112.40
N VAL A 12 27.44 -34.31 113.30
CA VAL A 12 26.58 -33.15 113.03
C VAL A 12 27.24 -32.17 112.07
N PHE A 13 28.58 -32.06 112.04
CA PHE A 13 29.28 -31.13 111.15
C PHE A 13 29.33 -31.62 109.68
N ILE A 14 29.41 -32.94 109.45
CA ILE A 14 29.39 -33.52 108.09
C ILE A 14 27.96 -33.55 107.51
N LEU A 15 26.93 -33.74 108.35
CA LEU A 15 25.54 -33.63 107.92
C LEU A 15 25.10 -32.17 107.67
N LEU A 16 25.69 -31.21 108.39
CA LEU A 16 25.44 -29.78 108.19
C LEU A 16 26.19 -29.19 106.98
N SER A 17 27.29 -29.81 106.52
CA SER A 17 27.96 -29.44 105.27
C SER A 17 27.30 -29.99 104.01
N ILE A 18 26.46 -31.03 104.11
CA ILE A 18 25.68 -31.57 102.98
C ILE A 18 24.30 -30.87 102.85
N LEU A 19 23.80 -30.22 103.91
CA LEU A 19 22.56 -29.44 103.90
C LEU A 19 22.71 -28.00 103.34
N LEU A 20 23.92 -27.57 102.98
CA LEU A 20 24.17 -26.22 102.46
C LEU A 20 24.29 -26.13 100.93
N VAL A 21 23.93 -27.19 100.17
CA VAL A 21 24.02 -27.16 98.69
C VAL A 21 22.70 -27.40 97.95
N SER A 22 21.57 -27.69 98.62
CA SER A 22 20.30 -27.96 97.90
C SER A 22 19.21 -26.92 98.18
N CYS A 23 19.46 -25.67 97.81
CA CYS A 23 18.37 -24.76 97.51
C CYS A 23 18.82 -23.74 96.45
N TYR A 24 19.29 -24.23 95.29
CA TYR A 24 19.12 -23.45 94.08
C TYR A 24 17.62 -23.45 93.79
N LYS A 25 16.97 -22.33 94.09
CA LYS A 25 15.62 -22.08 93.62
C LYS A 25 15.76 -21.88 92.11
N GLU A 26 15.48 -22.92 91.33
CA GLU A 26 15.43 -22.83 89.87
C GLU A 26 14.43 -21.73 89.51
N THR A 27 14.94 -20.64 88.95
CA THR A 27 14.11 -19.58 88.37
C THR A 27 13.68 -20.08 87.01
N ALA A 28 12.38 -20.35 86.85
CA ALA A 28 11.80 -20.77 85.57
C ALA A 28 12.26 -19.82 84.46
N ILE A 29 12.76 -20.39 83.36
CA ILE A 29 13.18 -19.60 82.20
C ILE A 29 11.91 -19.15 81.48
N THR A 30 11.69 -17.84 81.38
CA THR A 30 10.54 -17.30 80.62
C THR A 30 10.78 -17.47 79.13
N VAL A 31 9.76 -17.95 78.41
CA VAL A 31 9.75 -17.97 76.96
C VAL A 31 9.28 -16.61 76.43
N ASN A 32 10.02 -16.04 75.48
CA ASN A 32 9.64 -14.81 74.78
C ASN A 32 9.70 -15.06 73.27
N SER A 33 8.53 -15.33 72.67
CA SER A 33 8.38 -15.70 71.27
C SER A 33 8.46 -14.48 70.36
N SER A 34 9.30 -14.55 69.32
CA SER A 34 9.40 -13.49 68.32
C SER A 34 10.01 -13.99 67.01
N PHE A 35 9.62 -13.41 65.89
CA PHE A 35 10.25 -13.67 64.60
C PHE A 35 10.14 -12.52 63.60
N ASP A 36 11.10 -12.50 62.67
CA ASP A 36 11.09 -11.63 61.51
C ASP A 36 10.61 -12.37 60.26
N VAL A 37 9.97 -11.62 59.36
CA VAL A 37 9.57 -12.11 58.04
C VAL A 37 10.26 -11.25 57.00
N SER A 38 10.86 -11.89 56.01
CA SER A 38 11.44 -11.23 54.84
C SER A 38 10.87 -11.84 53.57
N TYR A 39 10.62 -10.99 52.57
CA TYR A 39 10.15 -11.40 51.26
C TYR A 39 11.36 -11.70 50.38
N VAL A 40 11.36 -12.83 49.69
CA VAL A 40 12.42 -13.18 48.73
C VAL A 40 12.36 -12.19 47.58
N ASN A 41 13.51 -11.61 47.22
CA ASN A 41 13.66 -10.54 46.21
C ASN A 41 12.84 -9.26 46.50
N GLY A 42 12.27 -9.12 47.70
CA GLY A 42 11.40 -7.99 48.04
C GLY A 42 10.02 -8.04 47.39
N ASP A 43 9.65 -9.13 46.72
CA ASP A 43 8.39 -9.29 46.01
C ASP A 43 7.24 -9.68 46.96
N LYS A 44 6.11 -9.00 46.80
CA LYS A 44 4.90 -9.22 47.58
C LYS A 44 3.70 -9.61 46.72
N SER A 45 3.85 -9.77 45.41
CA SER A 45 2.79 -10.21 44.51
C SER A 45 2.84 -11.70 44.25
N VAL A 46 1.68 -12.33 44.10
CA VAL A 46 1.61 -13.77 43.91
C VAL A 46 2.35 -14.22 42.64
N PRO A 47 3.10 -15.33 42.68
CA PRO A 47 3.41 -16.14 43.86
C PRO A 47 4.48 -15.50 44.76
N VAL A 48 4.18 -15.37 46.05
CA VAL A 48 5.10 -14.77 47.04
C VAL A 48 5.88 -15.84 47.78
N ALA A 49 7.20 -15.67 47.87
CA ALA A 49 8.06 -16.49 48.72
C ALA A 49 8.54 -15.68 49.94
N ILE A 50 8.35 -16.22 51.14
CA ILE A 50 8.85 -15.62 52.39
C ILE A 50 9.90 -16.49 53.08
N LYS A 51 10.75 -15.84 53.87
CA LYS A 51 11.64 -16.47 54.85
C LYS A 51 11.33 -15.94 56.23
N VAL A 52 11.13 -16.85 57.17
CA VAL A 52 10.98 -16.54 58.59
C VAL A 52 12.31 -16.71 59.33
N SER A 53 12.65 -15.77 60.20
CA SER A 53 13.84 -15.84 61.07
C SER A 53 13.39 -15.80 62.52
N ASN A 54 13.54 -16.93 63.21
CA ASN A 54 13.17 -17.06 64.61
C ASN A 54 14.13 -16.28 65.53
N LYS A 55 13.55 -15.44 66.40
CA LYS A 55 14.22 -14.61 67.40
C LYS A 55 13.82 -14.97 68.84
N THR A 56 13.09 -16.07 69.02
CA THR A 56 12.61 -16.54 70.32
C THR A 56 13.76 -16.84 71.27
N GLU A 57 13.58 -16.42 72.52
CA GLU A 57 14.47 -16.68 73.65
C GLU A 57 13.77 -17.59 74.67
N GLY A 58 14.54 -18.44 75.35
CA GLY A 58 14.05 -19.27 76.44
C GLY A 58 13.24 -20.53 76.07
N ALA A 59 13.14 -20.89 74.78
CA ALA A 59 12.42 -22.07 74.27
C ALA A 59 13.32 -23.13 73.60
N ASP A 60 12.91 -24.40 73.72
CA ASP A 60 13.58 -25.57 73.14
C ASP A 60 12.75 -26.24 72.03
N GLN A 61 11.45 -25.98 71.97
CA GLN A 61 10.51 -26.55 71.00
C GLN A 61 9.72 -25.44 70.30
N PHE A 62 9.43 -25.65 69.01
CA PHE A 62 8.75 -24.70 68.14
C PHE A 62 7.66 -25.39 67.36
N GLU A 63 6.50 -24.74 67.26
CA GLU A 63 5.36 -25.17 66.45
C GLU A 63 4.89 -23.97 65.62
N TRP A 64 5.10 -24.06 64.31
CA TRP A 64 4.71 -23.03 63.34
C TRP A 64 3.42 -23.41 62.65
N THR A 65 2.55 -22.42 62.46
CA THR A 65 1.40 -22.49 61.54
C THR A 65 1.52 -21.39 60.50
N PHE A 66 1.43 -21.75 59.23
CA PHE A 66 1.42 -20.83 58.08
C PHE A 66 0.06 -20.92 57.39
N GLU A 67 -0.88 -20.07 57.79
CA GLU A 67 -2.21 -20.01 57.19
C GLU A 67 -2.08 -19.77 55.68
N GLY A 68 -2.64 -20.63 54.81
CA GLY A 68 -2.65 -20.43 53.35
C GLY A 68 -1.30 -20.62 52.62
N GLY A 69 -0.22 -20.95 53.33
CA GLY A 69 1.06 -21.28 52.71
C GLY A 69 1.06 -22.68 52.05
N ASN A 70 1.94 -22.89 51.07
CA ASN A 70 2.15 -24.20 50.45
C ASN A 70 2.62 -25.26 51.46
N ILE A 71 3.36 -24.83 52.48
CA ILE A 71 3.71 -25.58 53.68
C ILE A 71 2.89 -24.97 54.80
N THR A 72 2.02 -25.75 55.44
CA THR A 72 1.06 -25.23 56.44
C THR A 72 1.59 -25.28 57.88
N ALA A 73 2.62 -26.07 58.16
CA ALA A 73 3.20 -26.19 59.50
C ALA A 73 4.69 -26.59 59.46
N SER A 74 5.42 -26.33 60.56
CA SER A 74 6.81 -26.76 60.75
C SER A 74 7.18 -26.83 62.23
N SER A 75 8.16 -27.67 62.57
CA SER A 75 8.80 -27.73 63.89
C SER A 75 10.27 -27.33 63.89
N GLU A 76 10.80 -26.90 62.74
CA GLU A 76 12.18 -26.42 62.67
C GLU A 76 12.32 -25.04 63.34
N ARG A 77 13.47 -24.78 63.95
CA ARG A 77 13.74 -23.46 64.54
C ARG A 77 13.62 -22.35 63.48
N ASN A 78 14.12 -22.59 62.27
CA ASN A 78 13.93 -21.71 61.11
C ASN A 78 13.39 -22.55 59.94
N PRO A 79 12.08 -22.52 59.67
CA PRO A 79 11.46 -23.25 58.57
C PRO A 79 12.02 -22.88 57.18
N GLN A 80 11.84 -23.80 56.21
CA GLN A 80 12.14 -23.54 54.80
C GLN A 80 11.29 -22.41 54.21
N THR A 81 11.62 -21.95 53.00
CA THR A 81 10.85 -20.92 52.30
C THR A 81 9.39 -21.35 52.10
N ILE A 82 8.47 -20.46 52.48
CA ILE A 82 7.02 -20.66 52.36
C ILE A 82 6.52 -19.84 51.17
N ILE A 83 5.66 -20.45 50.35
CA ILE A 83 5.11 -19.88 49.12
C ILE A 83 3.60 -19.67 49.29
N TYR A 84 3.12 -18.50 48.91
CA TYR A 84 1.71 -18.12 48.86
C TYR A 84 1.31 -17.85 47.41
N ASN A 85 0.31 -18.59 46.92
CA ASN A 85 -0.12 -18.51 45.51
C ASN A 85 -1.36 -17.65 45.28
N GLU A 86 -2.08 -17.30 46.35
CA GLU A 86 -3.31 -16.52 46.28
C GLU A 86 -3.13 -15.19 47.04
N PRO A 87 -3.72 -14.09 46.55
CA PRO A 87 -3.67 -12.81 47.26
C PRO A 87 -4.50 -12.90 48.54
N GLY A 88 -4.05 -12.21 49.59
CA GLY A 88 -4.72 -12.25 50.88
C GLY A 88 -3.87 -11.73 52.03
N THR A 89 -4.49 -11.64 53.20
CA THR A 89 -3.79 -11.44 54.46
C THR A 89 -3.70 -12.78 55.18
N TYR A 90 -2.48 -13.22 55.50
CA TYR A 90 -2.23 -14.51 56.11
C TYR A 90 -1.57 -14.33 57.47
N THR A 91 -2.01 -15.11 58.47
CA THR A 91 -1.42 -15.10 59.80
C THR A 91 -0.37 -16.20 59.92
N ILE A 92 0.83 -15.82 60.37
CA ILE A 92 1.89 -16.75 60.77
C ILE A 92 1.90 -16.81 62.28
N THR A 93 1.75 -18.00 62.83
CA THR A 93 1.74 -18.24 64.29
C THR A 93 2.94 -19.08 64.67
N LEU A 94 3.70 -18.63 65.66
CA LEU A 94 4.74 -19.42 66.33
C LEU A 94 4.32 -19.66 67.77
N LYS A 95 4.14 -20.92 68.15
CA LYS A 95 4.10 -21.37 69.54
C LYS A 95 5.47 -21.91 69.92
N ALA A 96 6.06 -21.40 70.99
CA ALA A 96 7.33 -21.89 71.51
C ALA A 96 7.19 -22.36 72.96
N THR A 97 7.83 -23.47 73.30
CA THR A 97 7.75 -24.11 74.61
C THR A 97 9.13 -24.52 75.11
N ASN A 98 9.29 -24.61 76.43
CA ASN A 98 10.52 -25.11 77.06
C ASN A 98 10.27 -26.30 77.99
N VAL A 99 11.36 -26.88 78.49
CA VAL A 99 11.31 -28.07 79.37
C VAL A 99 10.64 -27.82 80.72
N ASP A 100 10.57 -26.56 81.16
CA ASP A 100 9.91 -26.13 82.40
C ASP A 100 8.37 -26.05 82.22
N GLY A 101 7.89 -26.22 80.99
CA GLY A 101 6.47 -26.17 80.65
C GLY A 101 5.94 -24.76 80.37
N GLU A 102 6.81 -23.75 80.34
CA GLU A 102 6.44 -22.39 79.93
C GLU A 102 6.19 -22.34 78.41
N GLU A 103 5.20 -21.54 78.01
CA GLU A 103 4.80 -21.37 76.62
C GLU A 103 4.51 -19.92 76.27
N ASP A 104 4.84 -19.51 75.04
CA ASP A 104 4.45 -18.21 74.50
C ASP A 104 4.09 -18.33 73.01
N ILE A 105 3.10 -17.52 72.59
CA ILE A 105 2.56 -17.52 71.23
C ILE A 105 2.76 -16.13 70.63
N PHE A 106 3.44 -16.08 69.49
CA PHE A 106 3.62 -14.87 68.72
C PHE A 106 3.00 -15.01 67.33
N GLU A 107 2.19 -14.02 66.95
CA GLU A 107 1.51 -13.98 65.66
C GLU A 107 1.95 -12.76 64.85
N LYS A 108 2.12 -12.96 63.54
CA LYS A 108 2.43 -11.88 62.61
C LYS A 108 1.65 -12.06 61.33
N GLN A 109 0.94 -11.01 60.93
CA GLN A 109 0.25 -10.98 59.64
C GLN A 109 1.19 -10.53 58.53
N ILE A 110 1.03 -11.17 57.38
CA ILE A 110 1.63 -10.73 56.12
C ILE A 110 0.52 -10.41 55.13
N ALA A 111 0.76 -9.41 54.28
CA ALA A 111 -0.06 -9.17 53.11
C ALA A 111 0.64 -9.75 51.87
N VAL A 112 -0.12 -10.50 51.09
CA VAL A 112 0.23 -11.06 49.79
C VAL A 112 -0.67 -10.37 48.77
N LEU A 113 -0.07 -9.64 47.85
CA LEU A 113 -0.73 -8.78 46.87
C LEU A 113 -1.09 -9.56 45.61
N GLU A 114 -2.08 -9.06 44.89
CA GLU A 114 -2.43 -9.59 43.57
C GLU A 114 -1.30 -9.34 42.57
N ALA A 115 -1.06 -10.30 41.67
CA ALA A 115 -0.08 -10.18 40.60
C ALA A 115 -0.54 -9.15 39.57
N ILE A 116 0.42 -8.46 38.93
CA ILE A 116 0.07 -7.57 37.83
C ILE A 116 -0.27 -8.37 36.58
N ASP A 117 -1.53 -8.32 36.13
CA ASP A 117 -1.97 -8.86 34.84
C ASP A 117 -2.34 -7.72 33.89
N ILE A 118 -1.43 -7.37 32.98
CA ILE A 118 -1.67 -6.29 32.01
C ILE A 118 -2.68 -6.73 30.96
N ASN A 119 -3.86 -6.11 31.02
CA ASN A 119 -4.91 -6.24 30.03
C ASN A 119 -5.33 -4.87 29.51
N PHE A 120 -4.91 -4.50 28.29
CA PHE A 120 -5.40 -3.29 27.63
C PHE A 120 -5.75 -3.52 26.16
N SER A 121 -6.67 -2.71 25.66
CA SER A 121 -7.03 -2.62 24.24
C SER A 121 -6.85 -1.22 23.70
N THR A 122 -6.67 -1.15 22.38
CA THR A 122 -6.55 0.08 21.60
C THR A 122 -7.67 0.09 20.59
N ASN A 123 -8.39 1.21 20.50
CA ASN A 123 -9.45 1.41 19.52
C ASN A 123 -9.09 2.60 18.63
N ILE A 124 -9.12 2.42 17.32
CA ILE A 124 -8.89 3.51 16.36
C ILE A 124 -10.21 4.26 16.17
N ILE A 125 -10.19 5.57 16.34
CA ILE A 125 -11.33 6.43 16.09
C ILE A 125 -11.44 6.66 14.57
N GLU A 126 -12.63 6.39 14.02
CA GLU A 126 -12.98 6.48 12.59
C GLU A 126 -12.26 5.49 11.67
N ASN A 127 -10.97 5.70 11.37
CA ASN A 127 -10.15 4.80 10.55
C ASN A 127 -8.64 5.06 10.73
N ASN A 128 -7.81 4.30 10.02
CA ASN A 128 -6.36 4.31 10.13
C ASN A 128 -5.63 5.25 9.14
N PHE A 129 -6.33 6.10 8.37
CA PHE A 129 -5.67 7.15 7.58
C PHE A 129 -5.16 8.27 8.48
N SER A 130 -3.96 8.78 8.20
CA SER A 130 -3.36 9.90 8.94
C SER A 130 -4.24 11.16 8.87
N PRO A 131 -4.48 11.85 10.01
CA PRO A 131 -4.06 11.51 11.37
C PRO A 131 -4.94 10.42 12.03
N VAL A 132 -4.33 9.55 12.82
CA VAL A 132 -5.00 8.48 13.57
C VAL A 132 -5.08 8.83 15.05
N THR A 133 -6.29 8.88 15.59
CA THR A 133 -6.51 9.02 17.03
C THR A 133 -6.84 7.66 17.64
N VAL A 134 -6.18 7.32 18.75
CA VAL A 134 -6.37 6.05 19.46
C VAL A 134 -6.95 6.30 20.84
N GLU A 135 -7.95 5.51 21.19
CA GLU A 135 -8.49 5.38 22.54
C GLU A 135 -7.92 4.12 23.21
N ILE A 136 -7.53 4.25 24.48
CA ILE A 136 -6.99 3.15 25.29
C ILE A 136 -7.99 2.77 26.36
N ASN A 137 -8.32 1.48 26.42
CA ASN A 137 -9.09 0.89 27.50
C ASN A 137 -8.19 -0.07 28.29
N ASN A 138 -7.82 0.33 29.50
CA ASN A 138 -6.94 -0.41 30.39
C ASN A 138 -7.74 -1.10 31.50
N GLN A 139 -7.76 -2.42 31.45
CA GLN A 139 -8.39 -3.34 32.39
C GLN A 139 -7.35 -4.13 33.20
N THR A 140 -6.12 -3.62 33.32
CA THR A 140 -5.06 -4.23 34.13
C THR A 140 -5.53 -4.46 35.57
N ILE A 141 -5.23 -5.65 36.08
CA ILE A 141 -5.53 -6.14 37.43
C ILE A 141 -4.24 -6.09 38.27
N GLY A 142 -4.39 -5.86 39.59
CA GLY A 142 -3.30 -5.78 40.55
C GLY A 142 -3.49 -4.64 41.56
N ASP A 143 -2.69 -4.67 42.64
CA ASP A 143 -2.80 -3.72 43.75
C ASP A 143 -1.90 -2.48 43.59
N ASN A 144 -2.41 -1.30 43.98
CA ASN A 144 -1.65 -0.03 44.04
C ASN A 144 -0.82 0.29 42.77
N LEU A 145 -1.44 0.08 41.60
CA LEU A 145 -0.76 0.20 40.31
C LEU A 145 -0.42 1.64 39.92
N THR A 146 0.78 1.79 39.36
CA THR A 146 1.25 2.97 38.63
C THR A 146 1.50 2.61 37.18
N TYR A 147 1.29 3.56 36.26
CA TYR A 147 1.39 3.34 34.81
C TYR A 147 2.43 4.28 34.21
N GLU A 148 3.20 3.76 33.27
CA GLU A 148 4.11 4.52 32.40
C GLU A 148 3.84 4.09 30.96
N TRP A 149 3.09 4.92 30.23
CA TRP A 149 2.79 4.72 28.83
C TRP A 149 3.85 5.37 27.95
N THR A 150 4.22 4.69 26.87
CA THR A 150 5.02 5.24 25.77
C THR A 150 4.28 5.05 24.45
N PHE A 151 4.12 6.13 23.70
CA PHE A 151 3.48 6.16 22.38
C PHE A 151 4.56 6.52 21.35
N GLU A 152 5.11 5.52 20.67
CA GLU A 152 6.20 5.73 19.72
C GLU A 152 5.76 6.67 18.59
N ARG A 153 6.35 7.87 18.51
CA ARG A 153 5.97 8.95 17.58
C ARG A 153 4.51 9.42 17.72
N GLY A 154 3.88 9.13 18.86
CA GLY A 154 2.56 9.64 19.20
C GLY A 154 2.61 11.03 19.84
N LEU A 155 1.50 11.73 19.81
CA LEU A 155 1.27 13.00 20.50
C LEU A 155 0.05 12.87 21.44
N PRO A 156 0.22 12.96 22.78
CA PRO A 156 1.49 13.03 23.50
C PRO A 156 2.33 11.75 23.29
N ASN A 157 3.62 11.79 23.63
CA ASN A 157 4.52 10.63 23.48
C ASN A 157 4.55 9.72 24.72
N SER A 158 3.96 10.17 25.84
CA SER A 158 3.86 9.40 27.09
C SER A 158 2.66 9.83 27.93
N SER A 159 2.30 9.01 28.92
CA SER A 159 1.30 9.32 29.93
C SER A 159 1.48 8.47 31.20
N SER A 160 1.01 8.97 32.34
CA SER A 160 0.94 8.21 33.60
C SER A 160 -0.50 7.88 34.04
N GLU A 161 -1.50 8.22 33.22
CA GLU A 161 -2.90 7.92 33.51
C GLU A 161 -3.22 6.45 33.25
N ARG A 162 -4.20 5.89 33.98
CA ARG A 162 -4.66 4.52 33.71
C ARG A 162 -5.21 4.38 32.29
N ASN A 163 -5.99 5.37 31.83
CA ASN A 163 -6.60 5.43 30.51
C ASN A 163 -6.26 6.76 29.81
N PRO A 164 -5.08 6.88 29.20
CA PRO A 164 -4.66 8.10 28.50
C PRO A 164 -5.64 8.45 27.37
N GLN A 165 -5.86 9.75 27.15
CA GLN A 165 -6.80 10.26 26.15
C GLN A 165 -6.08 11.05 25.05
N ASN A 166 -6.74 11.20 23.89
CA ASN A 166 -6.29 12.04 22.77
C ASN A 166 -4.88 11.72 22.23
N ILE A 167 -4.53 10.42 22.13
CA ILE A 167 -3.26 10.00 21.52
C ILE A 167 -3.40 10.05 20.00
N VAL A 168 -2.58 10.87 19.33
CA VAL A 168 -2.63 11.08 17.88
C VAL A 168 -1.31 10.66 17.21
N PHE A 169 -1.41 9.91 16.13
CA PHE A 169 -0.29 9.50 15.26
C PHE A 169 -0.46 10.09 13.87
N ARG A 170 0.61 10.67 13.31
CA ARG A 170 0.58 11.39 12.02
C ARG A 170 1.52 10.81 10.96
N GLU A 171 2.60 10.18 11.39
CA GLU A 171 3.58 9.58 10.49
C GLU A 171 3.02 8.25 9.95
N VAL A 172 3.36 7.91 8.70
CA VAL A 172 2.91 6.67 8.07
C VAL A 172 3.76 5.50 8.54
N GLY A 173 3.12 4.37 8.84
CA GLY A 173 3.78 3.13 9.22
C GLY A 173 3.23 2.51 10.50
N GLU A 174 3.95 1.52 11.03
CA GLU A 174 3.61 0.88 12.30
C GLU A 174 4.10 1.71 13.48
N HIS A 175 3.26 1.83 14.50
CA HIS A 175 3.55 2.54 15.75
C HIS A 175 3.33 1.64 16.95
N THR A 176 4.29 1.65 17.88
CA THR A 176 4.22 0.87 19.12
C THR A 176 3.62 1.69 20.25
N ILE A 177 2.64 1.11 20.93
CA ILE A 177 2.09 1.56 22.21
C ILE A 177 2.57 0.59 23.29
N GLN A 178 3.34 1.09 24.25
CA GLN A 178 3.82 0.32 25.38
C GLN A 178 3.20 0.85 26.67
N VAL A 179 2.85 -0.06 27.57
CA VAL A 179 2.59 0.27 28.98
C VAL A 179 3.53 -0.53 29.85
N LYS A 180 4.12 0.16 30.82
CA LYS A 180 4.84 -0.42 31.94
C LYS A 180 4.03 -0.17 33.20
N VAL A 181 3.77 -1.22 33.96
CA VAL A 181 2.93 -1.19 35.16
C VAL A 181 3.74 -1.65 36.35
N SER A 182 3.70 -0.90 37.44
CA SER A 182 4.37 -1.26 38.70
C SER A 182 3.44 -1.09 39.89
N ASN A 183 3.56 -2.00 40.86
CA ASN A 183 2.93 -1.92 42.18
C ASN A 183 3.93 -1.52 43.30
N GLY A 184 5.13 -1.07 42.93
CA GLY A 184 6.23 -0.71 43.84
C GLY A 184 7.16 -1.85 44.24
N PHE A 185 6.81 -3.11 43.96
CA PHE A 185 7.66 -4.29 44.24
C PHE A 185 8.11 -4.98 42.95
N GLU A 186 7.20 -5.11 41.99
CA GLU A 186 7.48 -5.63 40.66
C GLU A 186 7.12 -4.62 39.58
N THR A 187 7.57 -4.92 38.36
CA THR A 187 7.26 -4.12 37.18
C THR A 187 7.17 -5.04 35.96
N VAL A 188 6.05 -4.94 35.25
CA VAL A 188 5.78 -5.69 34.03
C VAL A 188 5.47 -4.73 32.88
N GLU A 189 5.71 -5.15 31.65
CA GLU A 189 5.45 -4.34 30.46
C GLU A 189 4.71 -5.14 29.39
N LYS A 190 3.93 -4.44 28.57
CA LYS A 190 3.22 -5.02 27.43
C LYS A 190 3.12 -4.00 26.31
N THR A 191 3.22 -4.48 25.08
CA THR A 191 3.16 -3.68 23.87
C THR A 191 1.97 -4.06 22.99
N LYS A 192 1.48 -3.10 22.21
CA LYS A 192 0.58 -3.28 21.06
C LYS A 192 1.05 -2.39 19.93
N THR A 193 0.75 -2.79 18.70
CA THR A 193 1.03 -1.97 17.51
C THR A 193 -0.28 -1.49 16.87
N ILE A 194 -0.20 -0.35 16.21
CA ILE A 194 -1.21 0.16 15.29
C ILE A 194 -0.54 0.50 13.96
N GLU A 195 -1.29 0.51 12.87
CA GLU A 195 -0.81 0.96 11.55
C GLU A 195 -1.45 2.30 11.20
N VAL A 196 -0.64 3.24 10.70
CA VAL A 196 -1.09 4.53 10.17
C VAL A 196 -0.85 4.56 8.66
N LEU A 197 -1.93 4.68 7.90
CA LEU A 197 -1.91 4.82 6.44
C LEU A 197 -1.72 6.30 6.02
N PRO A 198 -1.24 6.57 4.80
CA PRO A 198 -1.09 7.94 4.28
C PRO A 198 -2.38 8.77 4.35
N GLU A 199 -2.23 10.09 4.44
CA GLU A 199 -3.36 11.01 4.30
C GLU A 199 -3.98 10.97 2.89
N LEU A 200 -5.20 11.49 2.74
CA LEU A 200 -5.83 11.60 1.43
C LEU A 200 -5.04 12.58 0.55
N LYS A 201 -4.63 12.14 -0.63
CA LYS A 201 -4.15 13.03 -1.71
C LYS A 201 -4.98 12.75 -2.94
N VAL A 202 -5.46 13.81 -3.59
CA VAL A 202 -6.25 13.70 -4.82
C VAL A 202 -5.40 14.13 -5.99
N ASP A 203 -5.29 13.26 -6.98
CA ASP A 203 -4.55 13.53 -8.21
C ASP A 203 -5.07 12.59 -9.31
N PHE A 204 -4.92 13.01 -10.56
CA PHE A 204 -5.30 12.22 -11.72
C PHE A 204 -4.63 12.73 -12.99
N ASP A 205 -4.51 11.90 -14.00
CA ASP A 205 -4.15 12.30 -15.35
C ASP A 205 -5.15 11.69 -16.35
N TRP A 206 -4.89 11.86 -17.65
CA TRP A 206 -5.67 11.21 -18.69
C TRP A 206 -4.79 10.85 -19.88
N GLU A 207 -5.27 9.90 -20.65
CA GLU A 207 -4.74 9.57 -21.97
C GLU A 207 -5.81 9.82 -23.04
N LEU A 208 -5.36 10.24 -24.23
CA LEU A 208 -6.23 10.32 -25.40
C LEU A 208 -6.41 8.90 -25.96
N ASP A 209 -7.64 8.56 -26.33
CA ASP A 209 -7.87 7.29 -27.02
C ASP A 209 -7.07 7.25 -28.34
N ARG A 210 -6.62 6.05 -28.74
CA ARG A 210 -5.70 5.86 -29.89
C ARG A 210 -6.16 6.55 -31.18
N PHE A 211 -7.46 6.71 -31.38
CA PHE A 211 -8.05 7.30 -32.58
C PHE A 211 -8.15 8.84 -32.53
N ASP A 212 -7.98 9.43 -31.36
CA ASP A 212 -8.15 10.87 -31.07
C ASP A 212 -6.85 11.53 -30.56
N ASP A 213 -5.70 11.06 -31.07
CA ASP A 213 -4.34 11.49 -30.72
C ASP A 213 -3.98 12.94 -31.10
N ASP A 214 -4.93 13.70 -31.67
CA ASP A 214 -4.76 15.09 -32.07
C ASP A 214 -5.58 16.08 -31.23
N ALA A 215 -6.29 15.60 -30.19
CA ALA A 215 -7.15 16.39 -29.30
C ALA A 215 -8.21 17.25 -30.03
N GLN A 216 -8.55 16.90 -31.28
CA GLN A 216 -9.62 17.56 -32.02
C GLN A 216 -10.99 17.01 -31.60
N ALA A 217 -12.00 17.88 -31.55
CA ALA A 217 -13.37 17.43 -31.29
C ALA A 217 -13.90 16.54 -32.44
N PRO A 218 -14.68 15.48 -32.16
CA PRO A 218 -14.87 14.86 -30.85
C PRO A 218 -13.59 14.14 -30.37
N VAL A 219 -13.27 14.26 -29.07
CA VAL A 219 -12.14 13.55 -28.44
C VAL A 219 -12.62 12.70 -27.28
N ASN A 220 -12.23 11.42 -27.28
CA ASN A 220 -12.38 10.52 -26.14
C ASN A 220 -11.11 10.50 -25.32
N ILE A 221 -11.27 10.61 -24.00
CA ILE A 221 -10.19 10.43 -23.04
C ILE A 221 -10.54 9.35 -22.03
N THR A 222 -9.50 8.66 -21.56
CA THR A 222 -9.58 7.76 -20.42
C THR A 222 -8.84 8.41 -19.25
N LEU A 223 -9.54 8.61 -18.13
CA LEU A 223 -8.96 9.20 -16.92
C LEU A 223 -8.20 8.11 -16.15
N ASN A 224 -7.04 8.45 -15.60
CA ASN A 224 -6.34 7.59 -14.66
C ASN A 224 -6.25 8.26 -13.30
N ASN A 225 -6.94 7.70 -12.31
CA ASN A 225 -6.84 8.13 -10.93
C ASN A 225 -5.44 7.86 -10.36
N LYS A 226 -4.85 8.88 -9.73
CA LYS A 226 -3.55 8.81 -9.03
C LYS A 226 -3.71 9.15 -7.54
N SER A 227 -4.94 9.20 -7.05
CA SER A 227 -5.24 9.52 -5.65
C SER A 227 -4.69 8.45 -4.70
N THR A 228 -4.24 8.87 -3.52
CA THR A 228 -3.82 7.98 -2.44
C THR A 228 -4.81 8.05 -1.30
N SER A 229 -5.08 6.90 -0.66
CA SER A 229 -6.00 6.80 0.47
C SER A 229 -7.44 7.23 0.16
N ALA A 230 -7.86 7.23 -1.10
CA ALA A 230 -9.24 7.46 -1.50
C ALA A 230 -10.06 6.18 -1.42
N LEU A 231 -11.28 6.27 -0.88
CA LEU A 231 -12.26 5.19 -0.82
C LEU A 231 -13.44 5.39 -1.78
N THR A 232 -13.77 6.65 -2.08
CA THR A 232 -14.86 7.01 -3.01
C THR A 232 -14.41 8.11 -3.95
N TYR A 233 -15.02 8.13 -5.15
CA TYR A 233 -14.73 9.05 -6.24
C TYR A 233 -16.00 9.71 -6.76
N SER A 234 -15.93 11.00 -7.06
CA SER A 234 -16.98 11.77 -7.71
C SER A 234 -16.36 12.71 -8.73
N TRP A 235 -16.60 12.41 -10.00
CA TRP A 235 -16.09 13.16 -11.13
C TRP A 235 -17.13 14.13 -11.67
N THR A 236 -16.69 15.30 -12.13
CA THR A 236 -17.50 16.24 -12.91
C THR A 236 -16.73 16.70 -14.13
N PHE A 237 -17.34 16.59 -15.30
CA PHE A 237 -16.75 16.90 -16.59
C PHE A 237 -17.55 18.04 -17.24
N THR A 238 -17.04 19.27 -17.14
CA THR A 238 -17.72 20.43 -17.74
C THR A 238 -17.69 20.29 -19.26
N GLY A 239 -18.84 20.13 -19.92
CA GLY A 239 -18.90 19.92 -21.37
C GLY A 239 -18.55 18.50 -21.84
N GLY A 240 -18.30 17.56 -20.92
CA GLY A 240 -18.03 16.16 -21.21
C GLY A 240 -19.29 15.29 -21.16
N ILE A 241 -19.23 14.14 -21.82
CA ILE A 241 -20.28 13.10 -21.81
C ILE A 241 -19.63 11.76 -21.37
N PRO A 242 -20.08 11.14 -20.26
CA PRO A 242 -21.10 11.65 -19.34
C PRO A 242 -20.63 12.94 -18.61
N ALA A 243 -21.56 13.68 -18.01
CA ALA A 243 -21.22 14.91 -17.28
C ALA A 243 -20.63 14.62 -15.87
N THR A 244 -20.87 13.42 -15.34
CA THR A 244 -20.36 12.95 -14.04
C THR A 244 -20.03 11.45 -14.09
N SER A 245 -19.22 10.98 -13.15
CA SER A 245 -18.97 9.55 -12.95
C SER A 245 -18.55 9.26 -11.50
N THR A 246 -18.73 8.02 -11.04
CA THR A 246 -18.20 7.50 -9.77
C THR A 246 -17.20 6.36 -9.99
N GLU A 247 -16.89 6.02 -11.24
CA GLU A 247 -15.85 5.05 -11.57
C GLU A 247 -14.48 5.58 -11.17
N GLU A 248 -13.54 4.69 -10.86
CA GLU A 248 -12.17 5.09 -10.54
C GLU A 248 -11.45 5.68 -11.75
N ASN A 249 -11.64 5.08 -12.94
CA ASN A 249 -10.98 5.47 -14.19
C ASN A 249 -12.02 5.63 -15.32
N PRO A 250 -12.85 6.69 -15.28
CA PRO A 250 -13.93 6.88 -16.24
C PRO A 250 -13.43 7.24 -17.65
N LYS A 251 -14.26 6.96 -18.65
CA LYS A 251 -14.10 7.48 -20.01
C LYS A 251 -15.02 8.67 -20.26
N VAL A 252 -14.53 9.67 -20.99
CA VAL A 252 -15.26 10.91 -21.25
C VAL A 252 -15.07 11.36 -22.69
N LEU A 253 -16.18 11.73 -23.32
CA LEU A 253 -16.24 12.32 -24.66
C LEU A 253 -16.42 13.84 -24.56
N PHE A 254 -15.55 14.60 -25.23
CA PHE A 254 -15.74 16.04 -25.46
C PHE A 254 -16.06 16.32 -26.92
N SER A 255 -17.32 16.63 -27.21
CA SER A 255 -17.82 16.80 -28.59
C SER A 255 -17.54 18.18 -29.20
N SER A 256 -17.14 19.16 -28.39
CA SER A 256 -16.98 20.55 -28.82
C SER A 256 -15.59 21.09 -28.49
N PRO A 257 -15.00 21.92 -29.37
CA PRO A 257 -13.76 22.60 -29.06
C PRO A 257 -13.93 23.60 -27.91
N GLY A 258 -12.86 23.81 -27.15
CA GLY A 258 -12.84 24.68 -25.98
C GLY A 258 -11.98 24.12 -24.86
N THR A 259 -11.85 24.90 -23.78
CA THR A 259 -11.20 24.44 -22.56
C THR A 259 -12.27 23.92 -21.60
N HIS A 260 -12.16 22.65 -21.23
CA HIS A 260 -13.11 21.95 -20.37
C HIS A 260 -12.45 21.63 -19.03
N ALA A 261 -13.19 21.80 -17.94
CA ALA A 261 -12.72 21.48 -16.59
C ALA A 261 -13.12 20.05 -16.21
N ILE A 262 -12.14 19.29 -15.74
CA ILE A 262 -12.28 17.96 -15.15
C ILE A 262 -12.03 18.11 -13.66
N LYS A 263 -13.03 17.81 -12.84
CA LYS A 263 -12.95 17.85 -11.37
C LYS A 263 -13.04 16.43 -10.83
N LEU A 264 -12.10 16.04 -9.97
CA LEU A 264 -12.18 14.85 -9.13
C LEU A 264 -12.35 15.29 -7.68
N GLU A 265 -13.43 14.84 -7.05
CA GLU A 265 -13.60 14.88 -5.60
C GLU A 265 -13.48 13.46 -5.06
N ALA A 266 -12.58 13.25 -4.09
CA ALA A 266 -12.39 11.94 -3.47
C ALA A 266 -12.49 12.06 -1.94
N SER A 267 -12.92 10.99 -1.30
CA SER A 267 -13.05 10.93 0.16
C SER A 267 -12.46 9.63 0.71
N ASN A 268 -11.93 9.72 1.93
CA ASN A 268 -11.43 8.57 2.71
C ASN A 268 -12.30 8.27 3.94
N GLY A 269 -13.50 8.86 4.01
CA GLY A 269 -14.42 8.74 5.15
C GLY A 269 -14.15 9.71 6.31
N LYS A 270 -12.93 10.26 6.45
CA LYS A 270 -12.60 11.32 7.42
C LYS A 270 -12.67 12.71 6.80
N GLU A 271 -12.14 12.82 5.60
CA GLU A 271 -12.05 14.05 4.84
C GLU A 271 -12.42 13.85 3.38
N THR A 272 -12.64 14.97 2.71
CA THR A 272 -12.88 15.05 1.27
C THR A 272 -11.96 16.11 0.70
N LYS A 273 -11.23 15.77 -0.37
CA LYS A 273 -10.36 16.69 -1.11
C LYS A 273 -10.79 16.72 -2.58
N THR A 274 -10.43 17.79 -3.27
CA THR A 274 -10.77 18.02 -4.68
C THR A 274 -9.53 18.40 -5.45
N GLU A 275 -9.42 17.90 -6.68
CA GLU A 275 -8.46 18.36 -7.68
C GLU A 275 -9.21 18.75 -8.96
N THR A 276 -8.74 19.79 -9.66
CA THR A 276 -9.32 20.22 -10.95
C THR A 276 -8.23 20.48 -11.97
N LYS A 277 -8.34 19.82 -13.13
CA LYS A 277 -7.44 20.00 -14.27
C LYS A 277 -8.22 20.41 -15.51
N LEU A 278 -7.56 21.10 -16.43
CA LEU A 278 -8.16 21.62 -17.66
C LEU A 278 -7.65 20.82 -18.86
N ILE A 279 -8.57 20.40 -19.73
CA ILE A 279 -8.26 19.86 -21.05
C ILE A 279 -8.65 20.89 -22.12
N THR A 280 -7.75 21.13 -23.09
CA THR A 280 -8.04 21.97 -24.26
C THR A 280 -8.33 21.08 -25.45
N VAL A 281 -9.57 21.15 -25.95
CA VAL A 281 -10.03 20.45 -27.15
C VAL A 281 -10.02 21.44 -28.30
N ILE A 282 -9.39 21.08 -29.41
CA ILE A 282 -9.23 21.96 -30.57
C ILE A 282 -10.27 21.67 -31.66
N PRO A 283 -10.55 22.63 -32.57
CA PRO A 283 -11.51 22.43 -33.65
C PRO A 283 -11.14 21.25 -34.57
N ASN A 284 -12.15 20.52 -35.03
CA ASN A 284 -11.96 19.46 -36.02
C ASN A 284 -11.51 20.06 -37.35
N THR A 285 -10.33 19.65 -37.81
CA THR A 285 -9.82 20.01 -39.15
C THR A 285 -10.38 19.09 -40.24
N ASN A 286 -11.05 18.00 -39.84
CA ASN A 286 -11.48 16.90 -40.68
C ASN A 286 -10.34 16.31 -41.54
N LEU A 287 -9.08 16.48 -41.11
CA LEU A 287 -7.89 16.12 -41.86
C LEU A 287 -6.94 15.30 -41.00
N ARG A 288 -6.39 14.22 -41.56
CA ARG A 288 -5.24 13.50 -41.01
C ARG A 288 -4.03 13.72 -41.91
N THR A 289 -2.87 13.91 -41.29
CA THR A 289 -1.58 14.07 -41.99
C THR A 289 -0.64 12.96 -41.54
N PHE A 290 0.00 12.32 -42.50
CA PHE A 290 1.02 11.31 -42.31
C PHE A 290 2.26 11.75 -43.06
N GLU A 291 3.39 11.87 -42.37
CA GLU A 291 4.63 12.37 -42.96
C GLU A 291 5.66 11.26 -43.09
N ASN A 292 6.49 11.34 -44.14
CA ASN A 292 7.62 10.43 -44.36
C ASN A 292 7.21 8.96 -44.43
N ILE A 293 6.05 8.68 -45.03
CA ILE A 293 5.59 7.32 -45.28
C ILE A 293 6.47 6.68 -46.33
N GLU A 294 7.06 5.54 -45.97
CA GLU A 294 7.85 4.72 -46.89
C GLU A 294 6.97 3.64 -47.53
N LEU A 295 7.00 3.55 -48.85
CA LEU A 295 6.30 2.52 -49.63
C LEU A 295 7.29 1.79 -50.56
N GLY A 296 7.51 0.51 -50.28
CA GLY A 296 8.43 -0.36 -50.99
C GLY A 296 7.95 -0.74 -52.39
N ILE A 297 8.91 -1.00 -53.29
CA ILE A 297 8.63 -1.61 -54.59
C ILE A 297 8.06 -3.03 -54.43
N ASN A 298 7.52 -3.60 -55.50
CA ASN A 298 6.79 -4.87 -55.46
C ASN A 298 7.59 -6.02 -54.79
N ILE A 299 8.87 -6.17 -55.16
CA ILE A 299 9.73 -7.20 -54.58
C ILE A 299 9.93 -6.99 -53.08
N ALA A 300 10.18 -5.75 -52.62
CA ALA A 300 10.37 -5.44 -51.20
C ALA A 300 9.15 -5.82 -50.34
N HIS A 301 7.95 -5.60 -50.87
CA HIS A 301 6.70 -5.98 -50.23
C HIS A 301 6.53 -7.49 -50.15
N ASN A 302 6.71 -8.18 -51.27
CA ASN A 302 6.56 -9.63 -51.35
C ASN A 302 7.63 -10.38 -50.52
N THR A 303 8.81 -9.80 -50.32
CA THR A 303 9.86 -10.32 -49.43
C THR A 303 9.79 -9.80 -48.00
N ASN A 304 8.77 -9.01 -47.67
CA ASN A 304 8.51 -8.46 -46.32
C ASN A 304 9.63 -7.54 -45.77
N THR A 305 10.42 -6.93 -46.64
CA THR A 305 11.48 -5.99 -46.22
C THR A 305 10.92 -4.58 -46.05
N LYS A 306 10.07 -4.12 -46.98
CA LYS A 306 9.31 -2.86 -46.91
C LYS A 306 7.87 -3.09 -47.35
N GLY A 307 6.89 -2.51 -46.69
CA GLY A 307 5.50 -2.63 -47.13
C GLY A 307 5.17 -1.69 -48.29
N ALA A 308 4.17 -2.05 -49.11
CA ALA A 308 3.71 -1.27 -50.26
C ALA A 308 2.27 -0.78 -50.07
N PHE A 309 1.59 -1.24 -49.03
CA PHE A 309 0.19 -0.94 -48.77
C PHE A 309 0.10 0.01 -47.59
N PHE A 310 -0.72 1.05 -47.68
CA PHE A 310 -0.91 2.00 -46.60
C PHE A 310 -2.34 1.97 -46.08
N SER A 311 -2.47 2.04 -44.76
CA SER A 311 -3.75 2.20 -44.07
C SER A 311 -3.67 3.42 -43.15
N SER A 312 -4.52 4.40 -43.43
CA SER A 312 -4.78 5.60 -42.65
C SER A 312 -5.54 5.29 -41.35
N GLU A 313 -6.35 4.23 -41.33
CA GLU A 313 -7.01 3.76 -40.12
C GLU A 313 -6.01 3.11 -39.16
N LEU A 314 -5.14 2.23 -39.68
CA LEU A 314 -4.10 1.57 -38.88
C LEU A 314 -2.87 2.45 -38.65
N ARG A 315 -2.77 3.55 -39.41
CA ARG A 315 -1.68 4.54 -39.41
C ARG A 315 -0.32 3.93 -39.69
N LYS A 316 -0.27 2.98 -40.62
CA LYS A 316 0.98 2.31 -40.98
C LYS A 316 1.00 1.79 -42.41
N THR A 317 2.22 1.58 -42.88
CA THR A 317 2.51 0.76 -44.05
C THR A 317 2.49 -0.73 -43.65
N LEU A 318 1.93 -1.59 -44.51
CA LEU A 318 1.80 -3.04 -44.33
C LEU A 318 2.67 -3.80 -45.34
N LYS A 319 3.43 -4.77 -44.82
CA LYS A 319 4.15 -5.80 -45.58
C LYS A 319 3.20 -6.94 -45.98
N ALA A 320 3.61 -7.78 -46.93
CA ALA A 320 2.75 -8.85 -47.44
C ALA A 320 2.28 -9.79 -46.33
N ASN A 321 3.16 -10.15 -45.39
CA ASN A 321 2.85 -11.02 -44.26
C ASN A 321 2.03 -10.38 -43.14
N GLU A 322 1.78 -9.06 -43.19
CA GLU A 322 0.93 -8.35 -42.23
C GLU A 322 -0.51 -8.20 -42.73
N VAL A 323 -0.79 -8.52 -44.00
CA VAL A 323 -2.13 -8.41 -44.58
C VAL A 323 -2.96 -9.63 -44.18
N THR A 324 -4.13 -9.39 -43.60
CA THR A 324 -5.06 -10.42 -43.11
C THR A 324 -6.49 -10.12 -43.54
N ALA A 325 -7.40 -11.08 -43.34
CA ALA A 325 -8.83 -10.86 -43.56
C ALA A 325 -9.44 -9.79 -42.63
N GLU A 326 -8.84 -9.57 -41.46
CA GLU A 326 -9.30 -8.58 -40.48
C GLU A 326 -8.91 -7.15 -40.87
N ASN A 327 -7.75 -6.97 -41.51
CA ASN A 327 -7.24 -5.64 -41.84
C ASN A 327 -7.29 -5.28 -43.32
N GLY A 328 -7.56 -6.23 -44.22
CA GLY A 328 -7.51 -5.97 -45.66
C GLY A 328 -8.50 -4.91 -46.15
N SER A 329 -9.68 -4.82 -45.52
CA SER A 329 -10.67 -3.76 -45.81
C SER A 329 -10.25 -2.36 -45.34
N LYS A 330 -9.19 -2.26 -44.52
CA LYS A 330 -8.67 -1.01 -43.97
C LYS A 330 -7.53 -0.42 -44.78
N ILE A 331 -7.07 -1.13 -45.82
CA ILE A 331 -5.99 -0.68 -46.70
C ILE A 331 -6.58 0.32 -47.68
N ASP A 332 -6.09 1.56 -47.67
CA ASP A 332 -6.63 2.62 -48.54
C ASP A 332 -5.99 2.60 -49.92
N ILE A 333 -4.68 2.37 -50.00
CA ILE A 333 -3.90 2.48 -51.23
C ILE A 333 -2.76 1.46 -51.27
N ALA A 334 -2.38 1.07 -52.47
CA ALA A 334 -1.20 0.27 -52.73
C ALA A 334 -0.26 0.97 -53.72
N PHE A 335 1.04 0.93 -53.44
CA PHE A 335 2.07 1.47 -54.32
C PHE A 335 2.76 0.34 -55.10
N LEU A 336 2.71 0.43 -56.42
CA LEU A 336 3.47 -0.41 -57.34
C LEU A 336 4.68 0.38 -57.84
N GLY A 337 5.87 0.02 -57.38
CA GLY A 337 7.11 0.31 -58.10
C GLY A 337 7.64 -0.98 -58.74
N LEU A 338 7.92 -0.96 -60.03
CA LEU A 338 8.31 -2.18 -60.77
C LEU A 338 9.69 -2.71 -60.37
N ASN A 339 10.67 -1.82 -60.21
CA ASN A 339 12.05 -2.13 -59.84
C ASN A 339 12.76 -0.86 -59.33
N SER A 340 14.05 -1.00 -58.94
CA SER A 340 14.87 0.08 -58.36
C SER A 340 15.13 1.28 -59.27
N SER A 341 14.84 1.19 -60.57
CA SER A 341 14.96 2.35 -61.48
C SER A 341 13.79 3.33 -61.35
N PHE A 342 12.67 2.89 -60.75
CA PHE A 342 11.43 3.67 -60.66
C PHE A 342 10.99 4.27 -62.01
N SER A 343 11.24 3.57 -63.13
CA SER A 343 10.74 3.98 -64.46
C SER A 343 9.24 3.67 -64.65
N PHE A 344 8.68 2.84 -63.77
CA PHE A 344 7.28 2.45 -63.80
C PHE A 344 6.77 2.39 -62.35
N ASN A 345 6.02 3.42 -61.98
CA ASN A 345 5.39 3.57 -60.68
C ASN A 345 3.91 3.86 -60.84
N LYS A 346 3.10 3.35 -59.92
CA LYS A 346 1.65 3.56 -59.94
C LYS A 346 1.05 3.31 -58.56
N PHE A 347 0.18 4.19 -58.10
CA PHE A 347 -0.76 3.88 -57.04
C PHE A 347 -1.97 3.15 -57.64
N ILE A 348 -2.33 2.03 -57.02
CA ILE A 348 -3.38 1.12 -57.47
C ILE A 348 -4.43 0.94 -56.38
N SER A 349 -5.67 0.72 -56.80
CA SER A 349 -6.77 0.38 -55.89
C SER A 349 -6.45 -0.93 -55.16
N PRO A 350 -6.76 -1.07 -53.86
CA PRO A 350 -6.62 -2.33 -53.13
C PRO A 350 -7.30 -3.52 -53.84
N THR A 351 -8.42 -3.28 -54.53
CA THR A 351 -9.13 -4.31 -55.32
C THR A 351 -8.40 -4.77 -56.58
N GLU A 352 -7.39 -4.02 -57.04
CA GLU A 352 -6.66 -4.28 -58.29
C GLU A 352 -5.24 -4.84 -58.06
N VAL A 353 -4.82 -5.03 -56.82
CA VAL A 353 -3.42 -5.42 -56.52
C VAL A 353 -3.02 -6.77 -57.12
N ALA A 354 -3.96 -7.71 -57.22
CA ALA A 354 -3.71 -9.05 -57.73
C ALA A 354 -3.30 -9.08 -59.21
N THR A 355 -3.88 -8.19 -60.03
CA THR A 355 -3.53 -8.06 -61.45
C THR A 355 -2.25 -7.25 -61.67
N ASN A 356 -1.66 -6.71 -60.59
CA ASN A 356 -0.48 -5.86 -60.57
C ASN A 356 0.70 -6.49 -59.81
N GLY A 357 0.72 -7.82 -59.69
CA GLY A 357 1.85 -8.58 -59.17
C GLY A 357 1.94 -8.65 -57.64
N PHE A 358 0.87 -8.33 -56.93
CA PHE A 358 0.76 -8.54 -55.48
C PHE A 358 -0.16 -9.72 -55.16
N VAL A 359 -0.09 -10.23 -53.93
CA VAL A 359 -1.11 -11.12 -53.41
C VAL A 359 -2.41 -10.34 -53.22
N ALA A 360 -3.55 -10.95 -53.55
CA ALA A 360 -4.85 -10.33 -53.38
C ALA A 360 -5.09 -9.94 -51.91
N ILE A 361 -5.55 -8.70 -51.68
CA ILE A 361 -5.95 -8.24 -50.36
C ILE A 361 -7.34 -8.80 -50.05
N PRO A 362 -7.53 -9.57 -48.96
CA PRO A 362 -8.85 -10.03 -48.57
C PRO A 362 -9.76 -8.87 -48.18
N ASN A 363 -11.04 -8.90 -48.54
CA ASN A 363 -12.02 -7.85 -48.22
C ASN A 363 -11.63 -6.44 -48.69
N ALA A 364 -10.79 -6.36 -49.74
CA ALA A 364 -10.33 -5.09 -50.30
C ALA A 364 -11.50 -4.20 -50.76
N THR A 365 -11.37 -2.91 -50.51
CA THR A 365 -12.32 -1.87 -50.92
C THR A 365 -11.78 -1.08 -52.10
N GLU A 366 -12.67 -0.49 -52.90
CA GLU A 366 -12.26 0.28 -54.08
C GLU A 366 -11.71 1.65 -53.69
N THR A 367 -10.56 2.03 -54.26
CA THR A 367 -10.05 3.40 -54.17
C THR A 367 -9.86 3.96 -55.58
N LYS A 368 -10.51 5.09 -55.85
CA LYS A 368 -10.32 5.85 -57.09
C LYS A 368 -9.03 6.63 -56.99
N ILE A 369 -8.18 6.58 -58.02
CA ILE A 369 -6.83 7.17 -57.98
C ILE A 369 -6.54 7.93 -59.26
N ILE A 370 -5.92 9.09 -59.13
CA ILE A 370 -5.37 9.89 -60.23
C ILE A 370 -3.86 10.02 -60.01
N ASN A 371 -3.10 9.18 -60.72
CA ASN A 371 -1.64 9.10 -60.65
C ASN A 371 -0.95 10.27 -61.37
N SER A 372 -1.58 10.80 -62.42
CA SER A 372 -1.03 11.87 -63.25
C SER A 372 -2.09 12.96 -63.45
N LEU A 373 -2.04 14.01 -62.63
CA LEU A 373 -2.94 15.16 -62.71
C LEU A 373 -2.75 15.95 -64.01
N GLU A 374 -1.50 16.03 -64.47
CA GLU A 374 -1.10 16.73 -65.69
C GLU A 374 -1.66 16.08 -66.97
N ASN A 375 -1.94 14.78 -66.95
CA ASN A 375 -2.43 14.04 -68.12
C ASN A 375 -3.88 13.54 -67.98
N CYS A 376 -4.49 13.60 -66.79
CA CYS A 376 -5.78 12.97 -66.53
C CYS A 376 -6.95 13.52 -67.38
N ASN A 377 -6.81 14.74 -67.94
CA ASN A 377 -7.89 15.51 -68.57
C ASN A 377 -9.17 15.59 -67.72
N CYS A 378 -9.00 15.58 -66.39
CA CYS A 378 -10.07 15.44 -65.41
C CYS A 378 -10.56 16.79 -64.84
N GLY A 379 -10.00 17.92 -65.31
CA GLY A 379 -10.39 19.26 -64.88
C GLY A 379 -9.99 19.62 -63.44
N ILE A 380 -9.20 18.78 -62.78
CA ILE A 380 -8.70 19.01 -61.43
C ILE A 380 -7.34 19.72 -61.50
N ASN A 381 -7.19 20.77 -60.71
CA ASN A 381 -5.90 21.41 -60.44
C ASN A 381 -5.64 21.40 -58.93
N PHE A 382 -4.69 20.58 -58.50
CA PHE A 382 -4.25 20.50 -57.11
C PHE A 382 -2.72 20.51 -57.07
N SER A 383 -2.16 21.62 -56.60
CA SER A 383 -0.73 21.89 -56.60
C SER A 383 -0.04 21.43 -55.31
N GLU A 384 1.29 21.33 -55.35
CA GLU A 384 2.13 21.16 -54.16
C GLU A 384 1.87 22.26 -53.13
N SER A 385 1.79 23.52 -53.54
CA SER A 385 1.53 24.63 -52.60
C SER A 385 0.18 24.48 -51.88
N GLN A 386 -0.85 23.98 -52.57
CA GLN A 386 -2.14 23.66 -51.94
C GLN A 386 -2.00 22.48 -50.98
N PHE A 387 -1.23 21.45 -51.32
CA PHE A 387 -0.93 20.36 -50.39
C PHE A 387 -0.26 20.87 -49.11
N ASP A 388 0.78 21.69 -49.25
CA ASP A 388 1.60 22.16 -48.13
C ASP A 388 0.82 23.09 -47.20
N THR A 389 0.03 24.01 -47.77
CA THR A 389 -0.77 24.97 -47.00
C THR A 389 -2.08 24.39 -46.45
N MET A 390 -2.42 23.14 -46.78
CA MET A 390 -3.63 22.46 -46.32
C MET A 390 -3.56 22.13 -44.82
N VAL A 391 -4.30 22.90 -44.02
CA VAL A 391 -4.45 22.72 -42.56
C VAL A 391 -5.79 22.10 -42.15
N ASN A 392 -6.73 21.96 -43.09
CA ASN A 392 -8.03 21.31 -42.94
C ASN A 392 -8.44 20.69 -44.28
N ASP A 393 -9.57 20.00 -44.35
CA ASP A 393 -10.01 19.30 -45.55
C ASP A 393 -10.64 20.19 -46.65
N GLN A 394 -10.77 21.51 -46.45
CA GLN A 394 -11.42 22.40 -47.41
C GLN A 394 -10.88 22.26 -48.85
N PRO A 395 -9.56 22.15 -49.09
CA PRO A 395 -9.03 21.95 -50.44
C PRO A 395 -9.47 20.63 -51.10
N LEU A 396 -9.89 19.63 -50.31
CA LEU A 396 -10.32 18.32 -50.78
C LEU A 396 -11.84 18.24 -51.01
N GLN A 397 -12.65 18.99 -50.26
CA GLN A 397 -14.12 18.86 -50.25
C GLN A 397 -14.75 18.95 -51.65
N ASN A 398 -14.31 19.91 -52.47
CA ASN A 398 -14.88 20.17 -53.79
C ASN A 398 -14.27 19.35 -54.93
N LEU A 399 -13.29 18.48 -54.64
CA LEU A 399 -12.66 17.65 -55.67
C LEU A 399 -13.60 16.51 -56.07
N THR A 400 -13.77 16.29 -57.37
CA THR A 400 -14.50 15.13 -57.92
C THR A 400 -13.49 14.14 -58.48
N ILE A 401 -13.09 13.16 -57.67
CA ILE A 401 -12.04 12.21 -58.05
C ILE A 401 -12.66 11.08 -58.87
N THR A 402 -12.31 11.02 -60.15
CA THR A 402 -12.75 10.00 -61.09
C THR A 402 -11.56 9.31 -61.73
N THR A 403 -11.63 7.98 -61.83
CA THR A 403 -10.61 7.18 -62.50
C THR A 403 -10.76 7.37 -64.01
N THR A 404 -9.78 8.01 -64.66
CA THR A 404 -9.71 8.14 -66.12
C THR A 404 -8.60 7.24 -66.68
N SER A 405 -8.71 6.81 -67.93
CA SER A 405 -7.67 5.97 -68.56
C SER A 405 -6.29 6.64 -68.55
N GLN A 406 -6.24 7.97 -68.73
CA GLN A 406 -5.00 8.74 -68.67
C GLN A 406 -4.54 9.00 -67.23
N GLY A 407 -5.48 9.26 -66.30
CA GLY A 407 -5.18 9.46 -64.88
C GLY A 407 -4.66 8.19 -64.20
N SER A 408 -4.98 7.02 -64.73
CA SER A 408 -4.51 5.71 -64.24
C SER A 408 -3.20 5.24 -64.87
N LEU A 409 -2.55 6.05 -65.72
CA LEU A 409 -1.25 5.69 -66.28
C LEU A 409 -0.17 5.67 -65.20
N HIS A 410 0.88 4.89 -65.45
CA HIS A 410 2.08 4.90 -64.63
C HIS A 410 2.86 6.20 -64.82
N PHE A 411 3.75 6.50 -63.89
CA PHE A 411 4.70 7.60 -63.96
C PHE A 411 6.11 7.11 -63.62
N ASP A 412 7.12 7.85 -64.06
CA ASP A 412 8.51 7.65 -63.67
C ASP A 412 8.91 8.57 -62.50
N ALA A 413 10.16 8.47 -62.06
CA ALA A 413 10.71 9.28 -60.97
C ALA A 413 11.21 10.68 -61.40
N THR A 414 10.87 11.18 -62.60
CA THR A 414 11.40 12.46 -63.09
C THR A 414 10.66 13.69 -62.56
N THR A 415 9.38 13.55 -62.18
CA THR A 415 8.59 14.63 -61.56
C THR A 415 8.59 14.48 -60.05
N ILE A 416 9.31 15.35 -59.34
CA ILE A 416 9.31 15.42 -57.87
C ILE A 416 9.25 16.90 -57.42
N PRO A 417 8.36 17.26 -56.49
CA PRO A 417 7.34 16.39 -55.92
C PRO A 417 6.21 16.10 -56.91
N ARG A 418 5.60 14.93 -56.78
CA ARG A 418 4.40 14.54 -57.53
C ARG A 418 3.20 14.49 -56.60
N ILE A 419 2.08 15.06 -57.03
CA ILE A 419 0.80 14.94 -56.33
C ILE A 419 -0.03 13.82 -56.98
N VAL A 420 -0.52 12.92 -56.14
CA VAL A 420 -1.51 11.89 -56.50
C VAL A 420 -2.76 12.14 -55.68
N LEU A 421 -3.93 12.16 -56.32
CA LEU A 421 -5.21 12.30 -55.63
C LEU A 421 -5.91 10.95 -55.57
N PHE A 422 -6.60 10.70 -54.47
CA PHE A 422 -7.38 9.49 -54.30
C PHE A 422 -8.68 9.71 -53.53
N GLN A 423 -9.66 8.85 -53.77
CA GLN A 423 -10.91 8.78 -53.01
C GLN A 423 -11.20 7.33 -52.65
N THR A 424 -11.26 7.04 -51.36
CA THR A 424 -11.60 5.71 -50.81
C THR A 424 -13.09 5.41 -51.00
N GLU A 425 -13.47 4.13 -50.87
CA GLU A 425 -14.86 3.66 -51.03
C GLU A 425 -15.84 4.37 -50.10
N ASP A 426 -15.42 4.64 -48.87
CA ASP A 426 -16.21 5.38 -47.86
C ASP A 426 -16.35 6.89 -48.16
N GLY A 427 -15.76 7.37 -49.25
CA GLY A 427 -15.90 8.73 -49.75
C GLY A 427 -14.84 9.72 -49.28
N ARG A 428 -13.91 9.32 -48.38
CA ARG A 428 -12.80 10.19 -47.96
C ARG A 428 -11.89 10.49 -49.14
N LYS A 429 -11.56 11.76 -49.30
CA LYS A 429 -10.61 12.23 -50.32
C LYS A 429 -9.26 12.46 -49.66
N GLY A 430 -8.20 12.21 -50.41
CA GLY A 430 -6.84 12.47 -49.98
C GLY A 430 -5.91 12.83 -51.11
N ALA A 431 -4.75 13.32 -50.71
CA ALA A 431 -3.64 13.67 -51.58
C ALA A 431 -2.36 13.02 -51.03
N ILE A 432 -1.50 12.59 -51.94
CA ILE A 432 -0.18 12.04 -51.66
C ILE A 432 0.83 12.97 -52.31
N LYS A 433 1.80 13.48 -51.54
CA LYS A 433 2.96 14.20 -52.05
C LYS A 433 4.16 13.26 -52.05
N ILE A 434 4.54 12.77 -53.21
CA ILE A 434 5.76 11.98 -53.40
C ILE A 434 6.96 12.93 -53.27
N LYS A 435 7.86 12.66 -52.33
CA LYS A 435 9.01 13.52 -52.04
C LYS A 435 10.32 12.98 -52.59
N GLU A 436 10.47 11.66 -52.62
CA GLU A 436 11.74 11.02 -52.96
C GLU A 436 11.52 9.58 -53.41
N PHE A 437 12.44 9.09 -54.24
CA PHE A 437 12.60 7.67 -54.55
C PHE A 437 14.00 7.22 -54.11
N VAL A 438 14.04 6.20 -53.26
CA VAL A 438 15.28 5.65 -52.68
C VAL A 438 15.60 4.34 -53.39
N ALA A 439 16.61 4.37 -54.25
CA ALA A 439 17.10 3.18 -54.96
C ALA A 439 18.04 2.37 -54.05
N ASN A 440 17.57 1.19 -53.62
CA ASN A 440 18.31 0.28 -52.74
C ASN A 440 18.12 -1.18 -53.17
N GLY A 441 18.33 -1.47 -54.46
CA GLY A 441 18.14 -2.81 -55.01
C GLY A 441 16.72 -3.34 -54.79
N ASN A 442 16.61 -4.52 -54.19
CA ASN A 442 15.32 -5.15 -53.90
C ASN A 442 14.57 -4.47 -52.74
N ASP A 443 15.25 -3.64 -51.94
CA ASP A 443 14.66 -2.92 -50.81
C ASP A 443 14.35 -1.46 -51.15
N SER A 444 14.31 -1.12 -52.44
CA SER A 444 13.95 0.23 -52.91
C SER A 444 12.54 0.63 -52.45
N TYR A 445 12.35 1.91 -52.16
CA TYR A 445 11.08 2.46 -51.72
C TYR A 445 10.94 3.93 -52.13
N MET A 446 9.73 4.46 -52.09
CA MET A 446 9.48 5.90 -52.18
C MET A 446 9.09 6.47 -50.82
N VAL A 447 9.33 7.77 -50.63
CA VAL A 447 8.92 8.53 -49.45
C VAL A 447 7.83 9.51 -49.85
N CYS A 448 6.71 9.53 -49.12
CA CYS A 448 5.64 10.50 -49.33
C CYS A 448 5.06 11.05 -48.04
N ASP A 449 4.35 12.17 -48.19
CA ASP A 449 3.38 12.63 -47.19
C ASP A 449 1.97 12.33 -47.71
N ILE A 450 1.07 11.93 -46.82
CA ILE A 450 -0.32 11.63 -47.14
C ILE A 450 -1.20 12.53 -46.29
N LYS A 451 -2.10 13.28 -46.93
CA LYS A 451 -3.16 14.02 -46.26
C LYS A 451 -4.52 13.49 -46.71
N ILE A 452 -5.37 13.11 -45.78
CA ILE A 452 -6.67 12.47 -46.07
C ILE A 452 -7.74 13.00 -45.13
N GLN A 453 -8.98 13.09 -45.62
CA GLN A 453 -10.13 13.37 -44.77
C GLN A 453 -10.23 12.36 -43.60
N LYS A 454 -10.69 12.82 -42.43
CA LYS A 454 -11.00 11.93 -41.30
C LYS A 454 -12.22 11.06 -41.66
N LEU A 455 -12.38 9.95 -40.94
CA LEU A 455 -13.62 9.16 -41.01
C LEU A 455 -14.80 10.06 -40.60
N PRO A 456 -15.93 10.00 -41.33
CA PRO A 456 -17.13 10.77 -41.02
C PRO A 456 -17.66 10.59 -39.59
#